data_AF-A0A7S1JHH3-F1
#
_entry.id   AF-A0A7S1JHH3-F1
#
_cell.length_a   1.000
_cell.length_b   1.000
_cell.length_c   1.000
_cell.angle_alpha   90.00
_cell.angle_beta   90.00
_cell.angle_gamma   90.00
#
_symmetry.space_group_name_H-M   'P 1'
#
loop_
_entity.id
_entity.type
_entity.pdbx_description
1 polymer ?
#
loop_
_entity_poly.entity_id
_entity_poly.type
_entity_poly.pdbx_seq_one_letter_code
_entity_poly.pdbx_strand_id
1 'polypeptide(L)'
;LTVDRGISWGSAEARLAAAGEGQGGFYRSQREMYGRRMFILALRKLGTQDRYLIYRPNTGVSYFEEDEGFLRGKYEAVPPPEAREGWQDQYARALDTCLHGPDCRSGPTRAVG
;
A
#
# COMPACT_ATOMS: atom_id res chain seq x y z
N LEU A 1 8.90 16.26 -12.29
CA LEU A 1 8.50 16.16 -10.86
C LEU A 1 7.78 14.83 -10.68
N THR A 2 8.51 13.80 -10.27
CA THR A 2 7.96 12.45 -10.06
C THR A 2 7.21 12.49 -8.74
N VAL A 3 5.90 12.74 -8.80
CA VAL A 3 5.03 12.63 -7.63
C VAL A 3 5.16 11.19 -7.13
N ASP A 4 5.38 11.00 -5.84
CA ASP A 4 5.49 9.67 -5.21
C ASP A 4 4.08 9.04 -5.21
N ARG A 5 3.65 8.48 -6.35
CA ARG A 5 2.26 8.06 -6.66
C ARG A 5 1.88 6.71 -6.03
N GLY A 6 2.43 6.39 -4.88
CA GLY A 6 2.23 5.10 -4.24
C GLY A 6 2.99 3.94 -4.86
N ILE A 7 2.79 2.75 -4.30
CA ILE A 7 3.58 1.57 -4.64
C ILE A 7 2.70 0.58 -5.42
N SER A 8 3.18 0.14 -6.58
CA SER A 8 2.51 -0.88 -7.38
C SER A 8 2.52 -2.24 -6.66
N TRP A 9 1.60 -3.14 -7.02
CA TRP A 9 1.59 -4.50 -6.46
C TRP A 9 2.94 -5.22 -6.65
N GLY A 10 3.52 -5.17 -7.86
CA GLY A 10 4.81 -5.82 -8.12
C GLY A 10 5.95 -5.25 -7.28
N SER A 11 5.96 -3.93 -7.04
CA SER A 11 6.93 -3.30 -6.15
C SER A 11 6.72 -3.69 -4.67
N ALA A 12 5.48 -3.85 -4.23
CA ALA A 12 5.15 -4.31 -2.89
C ALA A 12 5.59 -5.77 -2.68
N GLU A 13 5.30 -6.64 -3.65
CA GLU A 13 5.69 -8.05 -3.64
C GLU A 13 7.21 -8.21 -3.63
N ALA A 14 7.93 -7.44 -4.46
CA ALA A 14 9.39 -7.45 -4.47
C ALA A 14 9.99 -7.00 -3.12
N ARG A 15 9.38 -6.02 -2.44
CA ARG A 15 9.81 -5.58 -1.11
C ARG A 15 9.56 -6.64 -0.03
N LEU A 16 8.43 -7.33 -0.08
CA LEU A 16 8.15 -8.45 0.82
C LEU A 16 9.14 -9.60 0.59
N ALA A 17 9.40 -9.96 -0.66
CA ALA A 17 10.39 -10.97 -1.01
C ALA A 17 11.81 -10.58 -0.54
N ALA A 18 12.19 -9.30 -0.67
CA ALA A 18 13.48 -8.81 -0.22
C ALA A 18 13.62 -8.76 1.32
N ALA A 19 12.52 -8.57 2.06
CA ALA A 19 12.53 -8.61 3.52
C ALA A 19 12.73 -10.04 4.07
N GLY A 20 12.31 -11.06 3.32
CA GLY A 20 12.38 -12.46 3.71
C GLY A 20 11.10 -12.97 4.37
N GLU A 21 10.98 -14.30 4.40
CA GLU A 21 9.79 -14.98 4.92
C GLU A 21 9.59 -14.69 6.41
N GLY A 22 8.34 -14.39 6.81
CA GLY A 22 7.99 -14.07 8.19
C GLY A 22 8.48 -12.71 8.71
N GLN A 23 9.12 -11.89 7.86
CA GLN A 23 9.50 -10.51 8.20
C GLN A 23 8.44 -9.48 7.81
N GLY A 24 7.32 -9.88 7.22
CA GLY A 24 6.25 -8.97 6.86
C GLY A 24 5.05 -9.67 6.26
N GLY A 25 4.05 -8.87 5.89
CA GLY A 25 2.82 -9.38 5.30
C GLY A 25 1.92 -8.29 4.76
N PHE A 26 0.89 -8.72 4.03
CA PHE A 26 -0.18 -7.83 3.59
C PHE A 26 -1.29 -7.79 4.63
N TYR A 27 -1.84 -6.59 4.81
CA TYR A 27 -2.89 -6.36 5.78
C TYR A 27 -4.01 -5.51 5.18
N ARG A 28 -5.22 -5.75 5.69
CA ARG A 28 -6.44 -5.02 5.35
C ARG A 28 -6.96 -4.30 6.58
N SER A 29 -7.49 -3.09 6.45
CA SER A 29 -8.09 -2.39 7.58
C SER A 29 -9.36 -3.11 8.03
N GLN A 30 -9.50 -3.30 9.35
CA GLN A 30 -10.70 -3.90 9.94
C GLN A 30 -11.93 -2.99 9.77
N ARG A 31 -11.69 -1.67 9.78
CA ARG A 31 -12.70 -0.66 9.54
C ARG A 31 -12.65 -0.16 8.11
N GLU A 32 -13.82 0.07 7.55
CA GLU A 32 -13.96 0.77 6.29
C GLU A 32 -13.76 2.28 6.50
N MET A 33 -12.94 2.88 5.66
CA MET A 33 -12.72 4.32 5.60
C MET A 33 -13.36 4.81 4.30
N TYR A 34 -14.34 5.72 4.40
CA TYR A 34 -15.12 6.20 3.24
C TYR A 34 -15.80 5.06 2.44
N GLY A 35 -16.33 4.06 3.15
CA GLY A 35 -17.03 2.91 2.55
C GLY A 35 -16.12 1.89 1.85
N ARG A 36 -14.82 1.89 2.18
CA ARG A 36 -13.83 0.98 1.58
C ARG A 36 -12.74 0.60 2.56
N ARG A 37 -12.25 -0.64 2.47
CA ARG A 37 -11.15 -1.15 3.31
C ARG A 37 -9.82 -0.72 2.70
N MET A 38 -8.85 -0.35 3.53
CA MET A 38 -7.50 0.03 3.11
C MET A 38 -6.58 -1.18 3.10
N PHE A 39 -5.70 -1.28 2.10
CA PHE A 39 -4.69 -2.34 2.04
C PHE A 39 -3.30 -1.75 2.25
N ILE A 40 -2.50 -2.43 3.06
CA ILE A 40 -1.14 -2.01 3.41
C ILE A 40 -0.19 -3.21 3.40
N LEU A 41 1.09 -2.95 3.17
CA LEU A 41 2.17 -3.91 3.34
C LEU A 41 2.96 -3.45 4.56
N ALA A 42 3.06 -4.30 5.58
CA ALA A 42 3.87 -4.02 6.75
C ALA A 42 5.11 -4.92 6.72
N LEU A 43 6.29 -4.30 6.79
CA LEU A 43 7.57 -5.00 6.89
C LEU A 43 8.20 -4.68 8.23
N ARG A 44 8.57 -5.72 8.98
CA ARG A 44 9.30 -5.59 10.24
C ARG A 44 10.70 -5.06 9.94
N LYS A 45 11.12 -4.07 10.73
CA LYS A 45 12.45 -3.50 10.60
C LYS A 45 13.51 -4.45 11.18
N LEU A 46 14.61 -4.61 10.46
CA LEU A 46 15.77 -5.37 10.95
C LEU A 46 16.32 -4.74 12.23
N GLY A 47 16.46 -5.55 13.28
CA GLY A 47 17.01 -5.13 14.57
C GLY A 47 16.01 -4.58 15.58
N THR A 48 14.70 -4.54 15.27
CA THR A 48 13.64 -4.20 16.23
C THR A 48 12.51 -5.23 16.16
N GLN A 49 11.98 -5.63 17.32
CA GLN A 49 10.93 -6.67 17.37
C GLN A 49 9.52 -6.11 17.11
N ASP A 50 9.28 -4.83 17.40
CA ASP A 50 7.93 -4.26 17.46
C ASP A 50 7.68 -3.09 16.50
N ARG A 51 8.58 -2.83 15.54
CA ARG A 51 8.45 -1.70 14.60
C ARG A 51 8.26 -2.18 13.17
N TYR A 52 7.26 -1.61 12.51
CA TYR A 52 6.88 -1.95 11.15
C TYR A 52 6.91 -0.72 10.24
N LEU A 53 7.54 -0.89 9.09
CA LEU A 53 7.46 0.04 7.96
C LEU A 53 6.20 -0.26 7.16
N ILE A 54 5.36 0.75 7.01
CA ILE A 54 4.08 0.63 6.30
C ILE A 54 4.21 1.17 4.89
N TYR A 55 3.85 0.37 3.90
CA TYR A 55 3.77 0.76 2.50
C TYR A 55 2.30 0.76 2.07
N ARG A 56 1.93 1.78 1.31
CA ARG A 56 0.54 1.99 0.86
C ARG A 56 0.47 2.15 -0.66
N PRO A 57 -0.61 1.65 -1.28
CA PRO A 57 -0.81 1.78 -2.73
C PRO A 57 -1.01 3.24 -3.18
N ASN A 58 -1.44 4.15 -2.31
CA ASN A 58 -1.77 5.52 -2.68
C ASN A 58 -0.70 6.56 -2.30
N THR A 59 -0.05 6.41 -1.15
CA THR A 59 0.92 7.40 -0.62
C THR A 59 2.36 6.91 -0.59
N GLY A 60 2.59 5.63 -0.88
CA GLY A 60 3.93 5.06 -0.88
C GLY A 60 4.38 4.63 0.51
N VAL A 61 5.67 4.77 0.80
CA VAL A 61 6.22 4.42 2.11
C VAL A 61 5.80 5.46 3.16
N SER A 62 5.33 4.99 4.30
CA SER A 62 5.11 5.83 5.48
C SER A 62 6.46 6.24 6.04
N TYR A 63 6.65 7.55 6.26
CA TYR A 63 7.83 8.07 6.97
C TYR A 63 7.88 7.64 8.43
N PHE A 64 6.72 7.32 9.01
CA PHE A 64 6.59 6.90 10.39
C PHE A 64 6.54 5.38 10.50
N GLU A 65 7.34 4.87 11.43
CA GLU A 65 7.31 3.47 11.87
C GLU A 65 6.15 3.26 12.84
N GLU A 66 5.28 2.32 12.51
CA GLU A 66 4.15 1.95 13.37
C GLU A 66 4.56 0.82 14.31
N ASP A 67 3.95 0.76 15.48
CA ASP A 67 4.14 -0.35 16.41
C ASP A 67 3.23 -1.54 16.09
N GLU A 68 3.56 -2.71 16.65
CA GLU A 68 2.75 -3.91 16.44
C GLU A 68 1.31 -3.76 16.95
N GLY A 69 1.09 -3.01 18.04
CA GLY A 69 -0.23 -2.78 18.62
C GLY A 69 -1.13 -1.98 17.68
N PHE A 70 -0.59 -0.94 17.04
CA PHE A 70 -1.28 -0.22 15.97
C PHE A 70 -1.66 -1.13 14.81
N LEU A 71 -0.72 -1.96 14.35
CA LEU A 71 -0.93 -2.86 13.21
C LEU A 71 -2.04 -3.87 13.52
N ARG A 72 -1.94 -4.59 14.64
CA ARG A 72 -2.93 -5.60 15.05
C ARG A 72 -4.28 -5.00 15.46
N GLY A 73 -4.29 -3.78 15.97
CA GLY A 73 -5.51 -3.11 16.42
C GLY A 73 -6.36 -2.54 15.28
N LYS A 74 -5.74 -2.14 14.16
CA LYS A 74 -6.44 -1.49 13.04
C LYS A 74 -6.52 -2.36 11.79
N TYR A 75 -5.61 -3.30 11.65
CA TYR A 75 -5.48 -4.11 10.46
C TYR A 75 -5.50 -5.60 10.80
N GLU A 76 -5.86 -6.41 9.82
CA GLU A 76 -5.84 -7.86 9.88
C GLU A 76 -4.97 -8.38 8.74
N ALA A 77 -4.20 -9.44 9.00
CA ALA A 77 -3.38 -10.07 7.96
C ALA A 77 -4.28 -10.75 6.94
N VAL A 78 -3.98 -10.59 5.66
CA VAL A 78 -4.74 -11.17 4.54
C VAL A 78 -3.80 -11.90 3.58
N PRO A 79 -4.29 -12.95 2.89
CA PRO A 79 -3.46 -13.67 1.93
C PRO A 79 -3.15 -12.80 0.70
N PRO A 80 -2.00 -13.02 0.03
CA PRO A 80 -1.60 -12.19 -1.11
C PRO A 80 -2.63 -12.06 -2.25
N PRO A 81 -3.40 -13.10 -2.63
CA PRO A 81 -4.42 -12.97 -3.67
C PRO A 81 -5.51 -11.94 -3.33
N GLU A 82 -5.96 -11.92 -2.07
CA GLU A 82 -6.97 -10.96 -1.60
C GLU A 82 -6.38 -9.55 -1.50
N ALA A 83 -5.17 -9.45 -0.95
CA ALA A 83 -4.46 -8.18 -0.87
C ALA A 83 -4.24 -7.56 -2.25
N ARG A 84 -3.92 -8.39 -3.25
CA ARG A 84 -3.64 -7.96 -4.62
C ARG A 84 -4.81 -7.23 -5.26
N GLU A 85 -6.01 -7.80 -5.19
CA GLU A 85 -7.20 -7.20 -5.78
C GLU A 85 -7.46 -5.81 -5.20
N GLY A 86 -7.51 -5.71 -3.87
CA GLY A 86 -7.73 -4.45 -3.17
C GLY A 86 -6.60 -3.43 -3.32
N TRP A 87 -5.36 -3.90 -3.37
CA TRP A 87 -4.19 -3.06 -3.62
C TRP A 87 -4.20 -2.49 -5.03
N GLN A 88 -4.51 -3.30 -6.04
CA GLN A 88 -4.54 -2.86 -7.43
C GLN A 88 -5.68 -1.87 -7.68
N ASP A 89 -6.86 -2.07 -7.09
CA ASP A 89 -7.95 -1.08 -7.16
C ASP A 89 -7.55 0.25 -6.51
N GLN A 90 -6.92 0.21 -5.32
CA GLN A 90 -6.45 1.43 -4.65
C GLN A 90 -5.33 2.14 -5.40
N TYR A 91 -4.38 1.38 -5.96
CA TYR A 91 -3.28 1.92 -6.74
C TYR A 91 -3.81 2.58 -8.02
N ALA A 92 -4.71 1.92 -8.75
CA ALA A 92 -5.33 2.47 -9.96
C ALA A 92 -6.10 3.76 -9.67
N ARG A 93 -6.85 3.80 -8.56
CA ARG A 93 -7.57 5.01 -8.13
C ARG A 93 -6.65 6.12 -7.67
N ALA A 94 -5.52 5.80 -7.02
CA ALA A 94 -4.53 6.80 -6.65
C ALA A 94 -3.86 7.42 -7.90
N LEU A 95 -3.71 6.66 -8.98
CA LEU A 95 -3.26 7.16 -10.28
C LEU A 95 -4.33 8.03 -10.96
N ASP A 96 -5.61 7.64 -10.86
CA ASP A 96 -6.75 8.35 -11.44
C ASP A 96 -7.10 9.64 -10.69
N THR A 97 -6.88 9.66 -9.36
CA THR A 97 -6.99 10.85 -8.51
C THR A 97 -5.78 11.77 -8.74
N CYS A 98 -5.62 12.24 -9.97
CA CYS A 98 -4.71 13.32 -10.29
C CYS A 98 -5.19 14.60 -9.58
N LEU A 99 -4.27 15.48 -9.19
CA LEU A 99 -4.54 16.85 -8.72
C LEU A 99 -5.23 17.75 -9.77
N HIS A 100 -5.63 17.18 -10.90
CA HIS A 100 -6.50 17.81 -11.86
C HIS A 100 -7.91 17.45 -11.41
N GLY A 101 -8.68 18.44 -10.93
CA GLY A 101 -10.08 18.26 -10.58
C GLY A 101 -10.91 17.66 -11.73
N PRO A 102 -12.24 17.57 -11.58
CA PRO A 102 -13.13 16.90 -12.54
C PRO A 102 -13.01 17.36 -14.02
N ASP A 103 -12.34 18.49 -14.30
CA ASP A 103 -12.03 19.02 -15.63
C ASP A 103 -10.68 18.58 -16.23
N CYS A 104 -10.08 17.46 -15.81
CA CYS A 104 -8.84 16.98 -16.42
C CYS A 104 -9.03 16.56 -17.88
N ARG A 105 -8.71 17.46 -18.82
CA ARG A 105 -8.79 17.24 -20.28
C ARG A 105 -7.61 16.44 -20.85
N SER A 106 -7.10 15.47 -20.09
CA SER A 106 -6.03 14.57 -20.52
C SER A 106 -6.51 13.14 -20.27
N GLY A 107 -6.99 12.50 -21.34
CA GLY A 107 -7.40 11.10 -21.32
C GLY A 107 -6.25 10.14 -20.96
N PRO A 108 -6.54 8.83 -20.88
CA PRO A 108 -5.63 7.83 -20.36
C PRO A 108 -4.45 7.65 -21.33
N THR A 109 -3.33 8.32 -21.06
CA THR A 109 -2.07 7.97 -21.73
C THR A 109 -1.53 6.72 -21.06
N ARG A 110 -2.00 5.57 -21.55
CA ARG A 110 -1.29 4.30 -21.49
C ARG A 110 0.14 4.56 -21.99
N ALA A 111 1.12 4.53 -21.10
CA ALA A 111 2.52 4.46 -21.48
C ALA A 111 3.00 3.03 -21.16
N VAL A 112 2.98 2.17 -22.18
CA VAL A 112 3.92 1.06 -22.30
C VAL A 112 4.95 1.52 -23.31
N GLY A 113 6.22 1.47 -22.92
CA GLY A 113 7.39 1.83 -23.72
C GLY A 113 8.63 1.45 -22.95
#